data_AF-A0A537MH12-F1
#
_entry.id   AF-A0A537MH12-F1
#
_cell.length_a   1.000
_cell.length_b   1.000
_cell.length_c   1.000
_cell.angle_alpha   90.00
_cell.angle_beta   90.00
_cell.angle_gamma   90.00
#
_symmetry.space_group_name_H-M   'P 1'
#
loop_
_entity.id
_entity.type
_entity.pdbx_description
1 polymer ?
#
loop_
_entity_poly.entity_id
_entity_poly.type
_entity_poly.pdbx_seq_one_letter_code
_entity_poly.pdbx_strand_id
1 'polypeptide(L)' 'MIEPEHLASAAPAVRAEVLRLLDEISRPLGVREVEHRLRDCGVSRSQRIILARALAGLTVIAIVKEN' A
#
# COMPACT_ATOMS: atom_id res chain seq x y z
N MET A 1 -4.85 -17.21 9.86
CA MET A 1 -3.69 -16.86 9.01
C MET A 1 -3.72 -17.78 7.81
N ILE A 2 -3.48 -17.26 6.61
CA ILE A 2 -3.32 -18.10 5.41
C ILE A 2 -1.83 -18.39 5.30
N GLU A 3 -1.45 -19.66 5.46
CA GLU A 3 -0.06 -20.09 5.33
C GLU A 3 0.38 -20.07 3.84
N PRO A 4 1.63 -19.68 3.52
CA PRO A 4 2.12 -19.55 2.14
C PRO A 4 2.01 -20.85 1.32
N GLU A 5 2.13 -22.02 1.96
CA GLU A 5 1.96 -23.33 1.31
C GLU A 5 0.58 -23.52 0.67
N HIS A 6 -0.46 -22.85 1.18
CA HIS A 6 -1.81 -22.94 0.62
C HIS A 6 -1.96 -22.19 -0.71
N LEU A 7 -1.11 -21.20 -0.99
CA LEU A 7 -1.11 -20.49 -2.27
C LEU A 7 -0.44 -21.33 -3.37
N ALA A 8 0.57 -22.10 -3.01
CA ALA A 8 1.29 -22.99 -3.92
C ALA A 8 0.42 -24.18 -4.39
N SER A 9 -0.53 -24.63 -3.57
CA SER A 9 -1.50 -25.68 -3.92
C SER A 9 -2.79 -25.16 -4.56
N ALA A 10 -3.02 -23.84 -4.55
CA ALA A 10 -4.22 -23.24 -5.13
C ALA A 10 -4.30 -23.41 -6.66
N ALA A 11 -5.54 -23.50 -7.16
CA ALA A 11 -5.81 -23.52 -8.60
C ALA A 11 -5.16 -22.31 -9.30
N PRO A 12 -4.66 -22.45 -10.54
CA PRO A 12 -3.90 -21.39 -11.23
C PRO A 12 -4.63 -20.04 -11.30
N ALA A 13 -5.94 -20.05 -11.54
CA ALA A 13 -6.76 -18.83 -11.59
C ALA A 13 -6.82 -18.11 -10.22
N VAL A 14 -6.95 -18.86 -9.13
CA VAL A 14 -6.96 -18.31 -7.77
C VAL A 14 -5.60 -17.73 -7.42
N ARG A 15 -4.52 -18.40 -7.81
CA ARG A 15 -3.15 -17.92 -7.59
C ARG A 15 -2.87 -16.62 -8.34
N ALA A 16 -3.30 -16.52 -9.60
CA ALA A 16 -3.16 -15.32 -10.40
C ALA A 16 -3.91 -14.13 -9.77
N GLU A 17 -5.14 -14.36 -9.29
CA GLU A 17 -5.93 -13.30 -8.65
C GLU A 17 -5.33 -12.84 -7.31
N VAL A 18 -4.83 -13.77 -6.49
CA VAL A 18 -4.13 -13.41 -5.24
C VAL A 18 -2.85 -12.61 -5.53
N LEU A 19 -2.06 -12.99 -6.54
CA LEU A 19 -0.88 -12.22 -6.94
C LEU A 19 -1.26 -10.83 -7.46
N ARG A 20 -2.36 -10.71 -8.22
CA ARG A 20 -2.90 -9.42 -8.68
C ARG A 20 -3.31 -8.52 -7.52
N LEU A 21 -4.01 -9.07 -6.52
CA LEU A 21 -4.39 -8.34 -5.31
C LEU A 21 -3.15 -7.92 -4.50
N LEU A 22 -2.15 -8.79 -4.40
CA LEU A 22 -0.89 -8.44 -3.74
C LEU A 22 -0.16 -7.32 -4.48
N ASP A 23 -0.13 -7.33 -5.80
CA ASP A 23 0.44 -6.25 -6.61
C ASP A 23 -0.33 -4.93 -6.41
N GLU A 24 -1.67 -4.97 -6.37
CA GLU A 24 -2.50 -3.79 -6.09
C GLU A 24 -2.26 -3.21 -4.68
N ILE A 25 -2.12 -4.08 -3.67
CA ILE A 25 -1.89 -3.68 -2.28
C ILE A 25 -0.45 -3.22 -2.06
N SER A 26 0.51 -3.88 -2.71
CA SER A 26 1.95 -3.56 -2.61
C SER A 26 2.36 -2.43 -3.53
N ARG A 27 1.48 -1.98 -4.44
CA ARG A 27 1.73 -0.86 -5.34
C ARG A 27 2.23 0.32 -4.52
N PRO A 28 3.41 0.86 -4.87
CA PRO A 28 3.95 1.95 -4.12
C PRO A 28 3.04 3.17 -4.17
N LEU A 29 2.69 3.72 -3.01
CA LEU A 29 1.96 4.99 -2.96
C LEU A 29 2.97 6.14 -3.05
N GLY A 30 2.65 7.16 -3.84
CA GLY A 30 3.43 8.39 -3.85
C GLY A 30 3.13 9.24 -2.60
N VAL A 31 4.12 9.95 -2.08
CA VAL A 31 3.91 10.87 -0.93
C VAL A 31 2.80 11.90 -1.22
N ARG A 32 2.75 12.44 -2.45
CA ARG A 32 1.71 13.37 -2.88
C ARG A 32 0.33 12.73 -2.96
N GLU A 33 0.27 11.47 -3.36
CA GLU A 33 -0.98 10.70 -3.40
C GLU A 33 -1.54 10.48 -1.99
N VAL A 34 -0.67 10.16 -1.03
CA VAL A 34 -1.04 10.05 0.39
C VAL A 34 -1.53 11.38 0.94
N GLU A 35 -0.81 12.48 0.68
CA GLU A 35 -1.25 13.82 1.08
C GLU A 35 -2.61 14.20 0.47
N HIS A 36 -2.85 13.84 -0.79
CA HIS A 36 -4.13 14.10 -1.45
C HIS A 36 -5.27 13.34 -0.78
N ARG A 37 -5.09 12.03 -0.52
CA ARG A 37 -6.10 11.20 0.15
C ARG A 37 -6.41 11.66 1.57
N LEU A 38 -5.40 12.18 2.29
CA LEU A 38 -5.59 12.73 3.64
C LEU A 38 -6.27 14.11 3.67
N ARG A 39 -6.44 14.78 2.51
CA ARG A 39 -7.06 16.11 2.44
C ARG A 39 -8.50 16.09 2.98
N ASP A 40 -9.25 15.04 2.68
CA ASP A 40 -10.67 14.95 3.00
C ASP A 40 -10.91 14.43 4.43
N CYS A 41 -9.85 14.03 5.13
CA CYS A 41 -9.91 13.56 6.52
C CYS A 41 -9.88 14.70 7.56
N GLY A 42 -10.01 15.96 7.14
CA GLY A 42 -10.04 17.13 8.05
C GLY A 42 -8.70 17.47 8.72
N VAL A 43 -7.59 16.88 8.27
CA VAL A 43 -6.24 17.15 8.81
C VAL A 43 -5.54 18.29 8.08
N SER A 44 -4.74 19.07 8.82
CA SER A 44 -4.01 20.22 8.29
C SER A 44 -2.89 19.83 7.33
N ARG A 45 -2.43 20.75 6.48
CA ARG A 45 -1.36 20.48 5.51
C ARG A 45 -0.08 19.97 6.17
N SER A 46 0.31 20.54 7.31
CA SER A 46 1.49 20.09 8.08
C SER A 46 1.30 18.68 8.65
N GLN A 47 0.10 18.36 9.16
CA GLN A 47 -0.22 17.01 9.63
C GLN A 47 -0.16 15.98 8.49
N ARG A 48 -0.64 16.33 7.28
CA ARG A 48 -0.57 15.44 6.11
C ARG A 48 0.85 15.07 5.73
N ILE A 49 1.77 16.04 5.74
CA ILE A 49 3.20 15.80 5.47
C ILE A 49 3.82 14.85 6.51
N ILE A 50 3.51 15.08 7.80
CA ILE A 50 4.00 14.23 8.90
C ILE A 50 3.48 12.80 8.76
N LEU A 51 2.18 12.64 8.50
CA LEU A 51 1.53 11.35 8.33
C LEU A 51 2.05 10.60 7.09
N ALA A 52 2.23 11.29 5.96
CA ALA A 52 2.77 10.67 4.75
C ALA A 52 4.21 10.17 4.96
N ARG A 53 5.06 10.91 5.70
CA ARG A 53 6.40 10.46 6.09
C ARG A 53 6.36 9.29 7.06
N ALA A 54 5.45 9.30 8.03
CA ALA A 54 5.29 8.20 8.99
C ALA A 54 4.85 6.90 8.28
N LEU A 55 3.92 7.01 7.33
CA LEU A 55 3.47 5.90 6.49
C LEU A 55 4.60 5.35 5.62
N ALA A 56 5.50 6.22 5.13
CA ALA A 56 6.66 5.79 4.34
C ALA A 56 7.69 4.97 5.15
N GLY A 57 7.66 5.08 6.48
CA GLY A 57 8.46 4.27 7.39
C GLY A 57 7.87 2.88 7.69
N LEU A 58 6.63 2.60 7.27
CA LEU A 58 5.98 1.31 7.50
C LEU A 58 6.40 0.31 6.42
N THR A 59 6.99 -0.81 6.83
CA THR A 59 7.54 -1.85 5.94
C THR A 59 6.46 -2.62 5.14
N VAL A 60 5.18 -2.35 5.41
CA VAL A 60 4.02 -3.01 4.80
C VAL A 60 3.61 -2.34 3.49
N ILE A 61 3.93 -1.05 3.31
CA ILE A 61 3.55 -0.27 2.13
C ILE A 61 4.83 0.33 1.56
N ALA A 62 5.22 -0.06 0.35
CA ALA A 62 6.26 0.68 -0.35
C ALA A 62 5.75 2.11 -0.60
N ILE A 63 6.44 3.14 -0.10
CA ILE A 63 6.11 4.53 -0.45
C ILE A 63 7.32 5.11 -1.16
N VAL A 64 7.13 5.53 -2.40
CA VAL A 64 8.22 6.08 -3.23
C VAL A 64 8.15 7.60 -3.26
N LYS A 65 9.33 8.23 -3.25
CA LYS A 65 9.46 9.67 -3.48
C LYS A 65 9.38 9.89 -4.98
N GLU A 66 8.31 10.54 -5.46
CA GLU A 66 8.22 10.97 -6.86
C GLU A 66 9.31 12.01 -7.14
N ASN A 67 10.11 11.79 -8.19
CA ASN A 67 11.07 12.77 -8.72
C ASN A 67 10.34 13.92 -9.42
#